data_AF-A0A951EAP8-F1
#
_entry.id   AF-A0A951EAP8-F1
#
_cell.length_a   1.000
_cell.length_b   1.000
_cell.length_c   1.000
_cell.angle_alpha   90.00
_cell.angle_beta   90.00
_cell.angle_gamma   90.00
#
_symmetry.space_group_name_H-M   'P 1'
#
loop_
_entity.id
_entity.type
_entity.pdbx_description
1 polymer ?
#
loop_
_entity_poly.entity_id
_entity_poly.type
_entity_poly.pdbx_seq_one_letter_code
_entity_poly.pdbx_strand_id
1 'polypeptide(L)' 'MIGLQYSMAPRCPCCDHRAILTVTAANCLVAASGRRLQRFRCPYERGWHVRHPAVEGGDTTHRRKKR' A
#
# COMPACT_ATOMS: atom_id res chain seq x y z
N MET A 1 16.83 -7.08 -0.27
CA MET A 1 16.82 -6.14 0.86
C MET A 1 15.79 -5.02 0.63
N ILE A 2 14.49 -5.31 0.69
CA ILE A 2 13.43 -4.31 0.39
C ILE A 2 12.48 -4.11 1.61
N GLY A 3 12.41 -5.08 2.52
CA GLY A 3 11.58 -5.02 3.72
C GLY A 3 12.04 -3.99 4.76
N LEU A 4 13.34 -3.72 4.86
CA LEU A 4 13.91 -2.74 5.81
C LEU A 4 13.45 -1.30 5.50
N GLN A 5 13.35 -0.94 4.22
CA GLN A 5 12.89 0.38 3.80
C GLN A 5 11.42 0.63 4.12
N TYR A 6 10.60 -0.43 4.20
CA TYR A 6 9.20 -0.29 4.58
C TYR A 6 9.04 -0.04 6.08
N SER A 7 9.75 -0.79 6.94
CA SER A 7 9.64 -0.64 8.39
C SER A 7 10.23 0.66 8.94
N MET A 8 11.25 1.23 8.28
CA MET A 8 11.85 2.54 8.65
C MET A 8 11.20 3.72 7.92
N ALA A 9 10.25 3.48 7.01
CA ALA A 9 9.61 4.57 6.28
C ALA A 9 8.81 5.47 7.25
N PRO A 10 8.89 6.81 7.09
CA PRO A 10 8.06 7.72 7.86
C PRO A 10 6.59 7.41 7.62
N ARG A 11 5.80 7.34 8.69
CA ARG A 11 4.36 7.03 8.59
C ARG A 11 3.56 8.31 8.48
N CYS A 12 2.62 8.37 7.55
CA CYS A 12 1.74 9.52 7.41
C CYS A 12 0.59 9.40 8.43
N PRO A 13 0.51 10.28 9.45
CA PRO A 13 -0.59 10.22 10.43
C PRO A 13 -1.94 10.50 9.76
N CYS A 14 -1.99 11.33 8.72
CA CYS A 14 -3.22 11.68 8.03
C CYS A 14 -3.75 10.57 7.09
N CYS A 15 -2.93 9.59 6.75
CA CYS A 15 -3.30 8.47 5.88
C CYS A 15 -3.33 7.16 6.67
N ASP A 16 -3.83 7.17 7.91
CA ASP A 16 -3.93 5.97 8.76
C ASP A 16 -2.56 5.32 9.06
N HIS A 17 -1.57 6.14 9.40
CA HIS A 17 -0.19 5.70 9.66
C HIS A 17 0.45 4.90 8.49
N ARG A 18 -0.02 5.06 7.26
CA ARG A 18 0.57 4.41 6.08
C ARG A 18 2.00 4.87 5.83
N ALA A 19 2.87 3.91 5.48
CA ALA A 19 4.25 4.17 5.13
C ALA A 19 4.36 5.13 3.93
N ILE A 20 5.14 6.20 4.10
CA ILE A 20 5.49 7.17 3.07
C ILE A 20 6.77 6.68 2.38
N LEU A 21 6.65 6.37 1.10
CA LEU A 21 7.71 5.84 0.27
C LEU A 21 8.13 6.87 -0.77
N THR A 22 9.37 6.80 -1.21
CA THR A 22 9.81 7.51 -2.42
C THR A 22 9.26 6.83 -3.67
N VAL A 23 9.23 7.54 -4.81
CA VAL A 23 8.77 6.97 -6.08
C VAL A 23 9.54 5.71 -6.46
N THR A 24 10.85 5.70 -6.21
CA THR A 24 11.74 4.55 -6.46
C THR A 24 11.37 3.36 -5.59
N ALA A 25 11.20 3.57 -4.28
CA ALA A 25 10.82 2.50 -3.35
C ALA A 25 9.42 1.94 -3.68
N ALA A 26 8.46 2.80 -4.00
CA ALA A 26 7.13 2.39 -4.44
C ALA A 26 7.18 1.56 -5.73
N ASN A 27 7.98 1.97 -6.72
CA ASN A 27 8.17 1.22 -7.96
C ASN A 27 8.83 -0.14 -7.70
N CYS A 28 9.87 -0.20 -6.86
CA CYS A 28 10.50 -1.47 -6.47
C CYS A 28 9.51 -2.42 -5.80
N LEU A 29 8.63 -1.93 -4.92
CA LEU A 29 7.61 -2.77 -4.27
C LEU A 29 6.57 -3.27 -5.28
N VAL A 30 6.08 -2.41 -6.18
CA VAL A 30 5.15 -2.81 -7.25
C VAL A 30 5.77 -3.86 -8.17
N ALA A 31 7.03 -3.67 -8.55
CA ALA A 31 7.77 -4.61 -9.39
C ALA A 31 8.05 -5.94 -8.66
N ALA A 32 8.57 -5.88 -7.43
CA ALA A 32 8.86 -7.06 -6.62
C ALA A 32 7.60 -7.87 -6.28
N SER A 33 6.46 -7.20 -6.15
CA SER A 33 5.17 -7.86 -5.91
C SER A 33 4.51 -8.39 -7.18
N GLY A 34 5.15 -8.30 -8.36
CA GLY A 34 4.61 -8.78 -9.62
C GLY A 34 3.32 -8.05 -10.03
N ARG A 35 3.26 -6.73 -9.87
CA ARG A 35 2.09 -5.87 -10.18
C ARG A 35 0.83 -6.12 -9.32
N ARG A 36 0.96 -6.88 -8.22
CA ARG A 36 -0.16 -7.06 -7.27
C ARG A 36 -0.39 -5.82 -6.38
N LEU A 37 0.65 -5.01 -6.16
CA LEU A 37 0.56 -3.74 -5.44
C LEU A 37 0.29 -2.59 -6.41
N GLN A 38 -0.50 -1.61 -5.96
CA GLN A 38 -0.67 -0.33 -6.66
C GLN A 38 -0.05 0.80 -5.83
N ARG A 39 0.71 1.68 -6.50
CA ARG A 39 1.20 2.92 -5.89
C ARG A 39 0.20 4.05 -6.10
N PHE A 40 0.00 4.87 -5.09
CA PHE A 40 -0.80 6.09 -5.15
C PHE A 40 -0.06 7.24 -4.48
N ARG A 41 -0.27 8.47 -4.97
CA ARG A 41 0.36 9.66 -4.39
C ARG A 41 -0.37 10.03 -3.09
N CYS A 42 0.39 10.41 -2.07
CA CYS A 42 -0.16 10.96 -0.84
C CYS A 42 -0.91 12.27 -1.16
N PRO A 43 -2.17 12.45 -0.70
CA PRO A 43 -2.92 13.68 -0.94
C PRO A 43 -2.29 14.91 -0.25
N TYR A 44 -1.45 14.68 0.77
CA TYR A 44 -0.68 15.73 1.46
C TYR A 44 0.70 15.97 0.82
N GLU A 45 0.93 15.41 -0.36
CA GLU A 45 2.19 15.52 -1.12
C GLU A 45 3.45 15.06 -0.38
N ARG A 46 3.28 14.29 0.71
CA ARG A 46 4.39 13.80 1.53
C ARG A 46 5.21 12.70 0.85
N GLY A 47 4.67 12.06 -0.20
CA GLY A 47 5.34 11.01 -0.96
C GLY A 47 4.37 10.05 -1.64
N TRP A 48 4.78 8.79 -1.78
CA TRP A 48 4.00 7.70 -2.38
C TRP A 48 3.62 6.66 -1.35
N HIS A 49 2.42 6.11 -1.51
CA HIS A 49 1.95 4.98 -0.73
C HIS A 49 1.74 3.78 -1.65
N VAL A 50 1.81 2.57 -1.11
CA VAL A 50 1.44 1.35 -1.81
C VAL A 50 0.25 0.71 -1.11
N ARG A 51 -0.73 0.23 -1.87
CA ARG A 51 -1.86 -0.55 -1.38
C ARG A 51 -1.96 -1.87 -2.14
N HIS A 52 -2.47 -2.89 -1.48
CA HIS A 52 -2.79 -4.16 -2.11
C HIS A 52 -4.30 -4.21 -2.40
N PRO A 53 -4.75 -3.97 -3.65
CA PRO A 53 -6.18 -3.92 -3.98
C PRO A 53 -6.93 -5.21 -3.63
N ALA A 54 -6.27 -6.38 -3.62
CA ALA A 54 -6.93 -7.63 -3.25
C ALA A 54 -7.10 -7.82 -1.72
N VAL A 55 -6.37 -7.05 -0.90
CA VAL A 55 -6.53 -7.07 0.57
C VAL A 55 -7.51 -5.97 0.99
N GLU A 56 -7.37 -4.78 0.39
CA GLU A 56 -8.22 -3.61 0.70
C GLU A 56 -9.60 -3.68 0.00
N GLY A 57 -9.74 -4.45 -1.08
CA GLY A 57 -11.00 -4.67 -1.79
C GLY A 57 -11.83 -5.84 -1.24
N GLY A 58 -11.47 -6.35 -0.06
CA GLY A 58 -12.07 -7.52 0.58
C GLY A 58 -13.34 -7.26 1.39
N ASP A 59 -13.95 -6.08 1.32
CA ASP A 59 -15.26 -5.80 1.91
C ASP A 59 -16.23 -5.41 0.78
N THR A 60 -16.96 -6.36 0.21
CA THR A 60 -18.43 -6.34 0.31
C THR A 60 -19.09 -7.70 -0.03
N THR A 61 -18.36 -8.81 -0.03
CA THR A 61 -18.97 -10.14 -0.31
C THR A 61 -18.71 -11.18 0.77
N HIS A 62 -18.80 -10.78 2.05
CA HIS A 62 -19.34 -11.67 3.08
C HIS A 62 -20.87 -11.87 2.89
N ARG A 63 -21.35 -12.23 1.70
CA ARG A 63 -22.70 -12.79 1.56
C ARG A 63 -22.61 -14.27 1.89
N ARG A 64 -22.74 -14.58 3.19
CA ARG A 64 -23.02 -15.94 3.65
C ARG A 64 -24.16 -16.51 2.79
N LYS A 65 -23.86 -17.48 1.93
CA LYS A 65 -24.85 -18.33 1.29
C LYS A 65 -25.43 -19.23 2.38
N LYS A 66 -26.42 -18.72 3.12
CA LYS A 66 -27.21 -19.54 4.04
C LYS A 66 -28.14 -20.37 3.16
N ARG A 67 -27.86 -21.67 3.11
CA ARG A 67 -28.70 -22.72 2.52
C ARG A 67 -30.12 -22.65 3.06
#